data_AF-A0A9P0L5L4-F1
#
_entry.id   AF-A0A9P0L5L4-F1
#
_cell.length_a   1.000
_cell.length_b   1.000
_cell.length_c   1.000
_cell.angle_alpha   90.00
_cell.angle_beta   90.00
_cell.angle_gamma   90.00
#
_symmetry.space_group_name_H-M   'P 1'
#
loop_
_entity.id
_entity.type
_entity.pdbx_description
1 polymer ?
#
loop_
_entity_poly.entity_id
_entity_poly.type
_entity_poly.pdbx_seq_one_letter_code
_entity_poly.pdbx_strand_id
1 'polypeptide(L)'
;MSVQLGKVVSYVLLERFGPLVERVGMYLFEYGTNPLFCIKKFTDLPIPKIKESLAILVKYQLVTFAPNKNDCVANYTLQPNKVLLHLRYPKYINMIKKKFGDEAEVILEEILQKSYLTGSEVILLAYEKLKKDNNPNVTLPALRDKFMSLITAKYLIRLPYNESDDRAVPNLVVKDQELHVTPPIDIKELTANPQGGNSKDKDIYWTVNFDRFHQDMRDKILVNAFTQKFDENAGELVKLLLRQMYIRTEPWTDISNPVPLLEIKDLVRKQSSLKLLNTFFDQYVNVIEQDSSNLIRKSGEASGGSFQIFLKEAFIQFAWEIVEQSVLEKFDSKAARIFRLVKLKKYIDSDLIQQQAMIPAKMAKKLTFQLLEENFLQIQEIKKASTG
;
A
#
# COMPACT_ATOMS: atom_id res chain seq x y z
N MET A 1 -7.10 -9.11 18.24
CA MET A 1 -6.19 -9.17 17.08
C MET A 1 -5.66 -10.60 16.92
N SER A 2 -5.28 -11.02 15.70
CA SER A 2 -4.81 -12.40 15.47
C SER A 2 -3.48 -12.68 16.18
N VAL A 3 -3.37 -13.83 16.87
CA VAL A 3 -2.13 -14.30 17.52
C VAL A 3 -0.98 -14.41 16.52
N GLN A 4 -1.27 -14.79 15.28
CA GLN A 4 -0.27 -14.87 14.20
C GLN A 4 0.30 -13.49 13.86
N LEU A 5 -0.57 -12.47 13.84
CA LEU A 5 -0.13 -11.10 13.56
C LEU A 5 0.78 -10.57 14.66
N GLY A 6 0.49 -10.88 15.94
CA GLY A 6 1.37 -10.54 17.06
C GLY A 6 2.76 -11.16 16.93
N LYS A 7 2.84 -12.44 16.54
CA LYS A 7 4.13 -13.12 16.32
C LYS A 7 4.96 -12.43 15.23
N VAL A 8 4.36 -12.13 14.08
CA VAL A 8 5.07 -11.45 12.98
C VAL A 8 5.55 -10.07 13.40
N VAL A 9 4.72 -9.30 14.10
CA VAL A 9 5.09 -7.98 14.62
C VAL A 9 6.26 -8.08 15.61
N SER A 10 6.23 -9.06 16.53
CA SER A 10 7.32 -9.31 17.48
C SER A 10 8.65 -9.61 16.75
N TYR A 11 8.65 -10.52 15.76
CA TYR A 11 9.87 -10.84 15.01
C TYR A 11 10.44 -9.63 14.26
N VAL A 12 9.58 -8.82 13.61
CA VAL A 12 10.03 -7.62 12.90
C VAL A 12 10.65 -6.60 13.86
N LEU A 13 10.04 -6.39 15.03
CA LEU A 13 10.57 -5.47 16.03
C LEU A 13 11.90 -5.97 16.60
N LEU A 14 12.02 -7.27 16.86
CA LEU A 14 13.22 -7.90 17.39
C LEU A 14 14.41 -7.76 16.44
N GLU A 15 14.20 -8.06 15.14
CA GLU A 15 15.26 -8.01 14.13
C GLU A 15 15.74 -6.58 13.87
N ARG A 16 14.84 -5.60 13.91
CA ARG A 16 15.13 -4.20 13.51
C ARG A 16 15.58 -3.32 14.67
N PHE A 17 15.04 -3.52 15.87
CA PHE A 17 15.23 -2.62 17.01
C PHE A 17 15.73 -3.32 18.27
N GLY A 18 15.75 -4.66 18.27
CA GLY A 18 16.25 -5.46 19.39
C GLY A 18 15.19 -5.79 20.45
N PRO A 19 15.59 -6.56 21.48
CA PRO A 19 14.66 -7.21 22.41
C PRO A 19 13.96 -6.25 23.38
N LEU A 20 14.56 -5.10 23.71
CA LEU A 20 13.95 -4.14 24.63
C LEU A 20 12.75 -3.42 23.98
N VAL A 21 12.93 -3.02 22.72
CA VAL A 21 11.90 -2.35 21.93
C VAL A 21 10.77 -3.32 21.58
N GLU A 22 11.10 -4.57 21.28
CA GLU A 22 10.14 -5.64 21.03
C GLU A 22 9.20 -5.86 22.23
N ARG A 23 9.73 -5.99 23.46
CA ARG A 23 8.90 -6.16 24.66
C ARG A 23 7.93 -5.01 24.89
N VAL A 24 8.39 -3.77 24.72
CA VAL A 24 7.54 -2.58 24.86
C VAL A 24 6.49 -2.52 23.75
N GLY A 25 6.86 -2.85 22.51
CA GLY A 25 5.95 -2.93 21.38
C GLY A 25 4.89 -4.03 21.56
N MET A 26 5.29 -5.22 21.99
CA MET A 26 4.37 -6.35 22.19
C MET A 26 3.38 -6.07 23.33
N TYR A 27 3.82 -5.41 24.40
CA TYR A 27 2.90 -4.94 25.43
C TYR A 27 1.83 -3.99 24.86
N LEU A 28 2.24 -3.00 24.05
CA LEU A 28 1.27 -2.10 23.38
C LEU A 28 0.39 -2.83 22.36
N PHE A 29 0.86 -3.94 21.77
CA PHE A 29 0.08 -4.76 20.86
C PHE A 29 -1.03 -5.55 21.59
N GLU A 30 -0.71 -6.14 22.74
CA GLU A 30 -1.64 -6.98 23.51
C GLU A 30 -2.66 -6.16 24.28
N TYR A 31 -2.21 -5.09 24.96
CA TYR A 31 -3.03 -4.30 25.88
C TYR A 31 -3.55 -3.00 25.24
N GLY A 32 -3.19 -2.72 23.99
CA GLY A 32 -3.63 -1.53 23.26
C GLY A 32 -3.07 -0.22 23.83
N THR A 33 -3.90 0.82 23.84
CA THR A 33 -3.52 2.18 24.19
C THR A 33 -3.21 2.33 25.68
N ASN A 34 -1.95 2.63 26.03
CA ASN A 34 -1.51 2.68 27.43
C ASN A 34 -0.54 3.84 27.73
N PRO A 35 -0.59 4.41 28.95
CA PRO A 35 0.39 5.40 29.40
C PRO A 35 1.69 4.73 29.86
N LEU A 36 2.76 5.53 29.92
CA LEU A 36 4.11 5.08 30.29
C LEU A 36 4.17 4.29 31.61
N PHE A 37 3.40 4.70 32.61
CA PHE A 37 3.40 4.05 33.93
C PHE A 37 2.83 2.63 33.90
N CYS A 38 1.83 2.37 33.05
CA CYS A 38 1.30 1.01 32.87
C CYS A 38 2.33 0.11 32.19
N ILE A 39 3.03 0.62 31.17
CA ILE A 39 4.10 -0.11 30.49
C ILE A 39 5.18 -0.55 31.49
N LYS A 40 5.56 0.33 32.43
CA LYS A 40 6.54 0.01 33.48
C LYS A 40 6.08 -1.16 34.36
N LYS A 41 4.82 -1.15 34.81
CA LYS A 41 4.28 -2.17 35.73
C LYS A 41 4.30 -3.59 35.14
N PHE A 42 4.21 -3.71 33.82
CA PHE A 42 4.13 -5.01 33.15
C PHE A 42 5.45 -5.47 32.54
N THR A 43 6.33 -4.54 32.13
CA THR A 43 7.58 -4.90 31.46
C THR A 43 8.76 -5.11 32.43
N ASP A 44 8.61 -4.71 33.70
CA ASP A 44 9.67 -4.68 34.72
C ASP A 44 10.97 -3.98 34.25
N LEU A 45 10.88 -3.15 33.22
CA LEU A 45 12.00 -2.41 32.66
C LEU A 45 12.22 -1.06 33.38
N PRO A 46 13.47 -0.59 33.49
CA PRO A 46 13.77 0.76 33.95
C PRO A 46 13.08 1.83 33.08
N ILE A 47 12.52 2.86 33.72
CA ILE A 47 11.87 3.99 33.03
C ILE A 47 12.74 4.61 31.92
N PRO A 48 14.06 4.83 32.10
CA PRO A 48 14.91 5.35 31.03
C PRO A 48 14.90 4.49 29.77
N LYS A 49 15.02 3.16 29.92
CA LYS A 49 15.01 2.21 28.79
C LYS A 49 13.65 2.16 28.09
N ILE A 50 12.56 2.30 28.86
CA ILE A 50 11.20 2.40 28.29
C ILE A 50 11.07 3.70 27.48
N LYS A 51 11.56 4.82 28.00
CA LYS A 51 11.55 6.12 27.27
C LYS A 51 12.37 6.05 25.99
N GLU A 52 13.57 5.47 26.03
CA GLU A 52 14.40 5.24 24.84
C GLU A 52 13.68 4.36 23.81
N SER A 53 13.08 3.26 24.27
CA SER A 53 12.34 2.35 23.39
C SER A 53 11.13 3.02 22.74
N LEU A 54 10.35 3.78 23.52
CA LEU A 54 9.22 4.55 23.01
C LEU A 54 9.69 5.66 22.06
N ALA A 55 10.80 6.34 22.35
CA ALA A 55 11.37 7.35 21.48
C ALA A 55 11.77 6.76 20.12
N ILE A 56 12.37 5.57 20.10
CA ILE A 56 12.67 4.85 18.85
C ILE A 56 11.38 4.51 18.11
N LEU A 57 10.39 3.92 18.79
CA LEU A 57 9.12 3.54 18.15
C LEU A 57 8.35 4.75 17.60
N VAL A 58 8.38 5.89 18.30
CA VAL A 58 7.79 7.16 17.83
C VAL A 58 8.59 7.71 16.64
N LYS A 59 9.93 7.66 16.69
CA LYS A 59 10.80 8.11 15.60
C LYS A 59 10.48 7.39 14.28
N TYR A 60 10.28 6.08 14.33
CA TYR A 60 9.89 5.26 13.17
C TYR A 60 8.38 5.29 12.86
N GLN A 61 7.62 6.18 13.53
CA GLN A 61 6.17 6.32 13.40
C GLN A 61 5.36 5.03 13.66
N LEU A 62 5.94 4.08 14.39
CA LEU A 62 5.30 2.80 14.74
C LEU A 62 4.32 2.96 15.89
N VAL A 63 4.56 3.95 16.75
CA VAL A 63 3.69 4.29 17.87
C VAL A 63 3.15 5.70 17.67
N THR A 64 1.82 5.83 17.76
CA THR A 64 1.15 7.13 17.87
C THR A 64 0.90 7.45 19.33
N PHE A 65 0.96 8.72 19.69
CA PHE A 65 0.64 9.18 21.03
C PHE A 65 -0.51 10.18 20.97
N ALA A 66 -1.39 10.12 21.96
CA ALA A 66 -2.50 11.05 22.12
C ALA A 66 -2.59 11.47 23.59
N PRO A 67 -3.04 12.70 23.89
CA PRO A 67 -3.27 13.10 25.26
C PRO A 67 -4.37 12.23 25.90
N ASN A 68 -4.19 11.93 27.19
CA ASN A 68 -5.25 11.35 28.01
C ASN A 68 -6.32 12.40 28.32
N LYS A 69 -7.46 12.00 28.88
CA LYS A 69 -8.60 12.91 29.21
C LYS A 69 -8.23 14.16 30.02
N ASN A 70 -7.10 14.13 30.73
CA ASN A 70 -6.60 15.22 31.56
C ASN A 70 -5.47 16.03 30.89
N ASP A 71 -5.18 15.78 29.60
CA ASP A 71 -4.12 16.39 28.75
C ASP A 71 -2.68 16.37 29.30
N CYS A 72 -2.45 15.76 30.47
CA CYS A 72 -1.17 15.77 31.16
C CYS A 72 -0.31 14.52 30.87
N VAL A 73 -0.91 13.43 30.38
CA VAL A 73 -0.23 12.14 30.18
C VAL A 73 -0.46 11.67 28.75
N ALA A 74 0.62 11.30 28.05
CA ALA A 74 0.55 10.68 26.75
C ALA A 74 0.16 9.20 26.84
N ASN A 75 -0.85 8.82 26.07
CA ASN A 75 -1.24 7.45 25.82
C ASN A 75 -0.63 6.97 24.51
N TYR A 76 0.15 5.90 24.56
CA TYR A 76 0.86 5.33 23.42
C TYR A 76 0.05 4.20 22.80
N THR A 77 -0.03 4.17 21.47
CA THR A 77 -0.73 3.14 20.71
C THR A 77 0.17 2.63 19.60
N LEU A 78 0.45 1.33 19.57
CA LEU A 78 1.18 0.71 18.47
C LEU A 78 0.30 0.65 17.22
N GLN A 79 0.90 0.91 16.06
CA GLN A 79 0.28 0.77 14.73
C GLN A 79 0.86 -0.48 14.04
N PRO A 80 0.23 -1.67 14.17
CA PRO A 80 0.80 -2.92 13.65
C PRO A 80 0.95 -2.89 12.13
N ASN A 81 0.03 -2.24 11.42
CA ASN A 81 0.07 -2.10 9.97
C ASN A 81 1.37 -1.41 9.51
N LYS A 82 1.85 -0.40 10.23
CA LYS A 82 3.11 0.29 9.91
C LYS A 82 4.33 -0.59 10.17
N VAL A 83 4.30 -1.42 11.23
CA VAL A 83 5.37 -2.41 11.50
C VAL A 83 5.49 -3.38 10.31
N LEU A 84 4.37 -3.87 9.79
CA LEU A 84 4.37 -4.79 8.65
C LEU A 84 4.90 -4.17 7.35
N LEU A 85 4.90 -2.83 7.22
CA LEU A 85 5.47 -2.16 6.05
C LEU A 85 6.99 -2.36 5.96
N HIS A 86 7.69 -2.60 7.08
CA HIS A 86 9.13 -2.89 7.08
C HIS A 86 9.49 -4.11 6.21
N LEU A 87 8.62 -5.12 6.17
CA LEU A 87 8.79 -6.30 5.31
C LEU A 87 8.74 -5.95 3.81
N ARG A 88 8.13 -4.81 3.46
CA ARG A 88 7.95 -4.35 2.07
C ARG A 88 9.04 -3.37 1.63
N TYR A 89 9.97 -2.97 2.49
CA TYR A 89 11.01 -1.98 2.18
C TYR A 89 11.84 -2.33 0.93
N PRO A 90 12.33 -3.58 0.76
CA PRO A 90 13.08 -3.94 -0.45
C PRO A 90 12.27 -3.75 -1.73
N LYS A 91 10.95 -3.96 -1.67
CA LYS A 91 10.05 -3.77 -2.81
C LYS A 91 9.89 -2.30 -3.16
N TYR A 92 9.81 -1.41 -2.17
CA TYR A 92 9.74 0.04 -2.39
C TYR A 92 11.02 0.58 -3.04
N ILE A 93 12.18 0.15 -2.52
CA ILE A 93 13.50 0.50 -3.04
C ILE A 93 13.63 0.10 -4.51
N ASN A 94 13.36 -1.16 -4.84
CA ASN A 94 13.39 -1.65 -6.23
C ASN A 94 12.41 -0.91 -7.15
N MET A 95 11.24 -0.50 -6.64
CA MET A 95 10.27 0.25 -7.42
C MET A 95 10.78 1.65 -7.78
N ILE A 96 11.43 2.35 -6.85
CA ILE A 96 12.04 3.66 -7.14
C ILE A 96 13.24 3.51 -8.06
N LYS A 97 14.11 2.52 -7.84
CA LYS A 97 15.23 2.22 -8.74
C LYS A 97 14.77 2.12 -10.19
N LYS A 98 13.71 1.34 -10.45
CA LYS A 98 13.13 1.16 -11.79
C LYS A 98 12.50 2.42 -12.39
N LYS A 99 12.00 3.35 -11.57
CA LYS A 99 11.30 4.57 -12.04
C LYS A 99 12.21 5.79 -12.16
N PHE A 100 13.17 5.96 -11.25
CA PHE A 100 13.96 7.19 -11.12
C PHE A 100 15.47 6.96 -11.22
N GLY A 101 15.93 5.70 -11.24
CA GLY A 101 17.35 5.32 -11.33
C GLY A 101 17.99 5.04 -9.96
N ASP A 102 19.28 4.69 -9.99
CA ASP A 102 20.05 4.26 -8.82
C ASP A 102 20.25 5.38 -7.78
N GLU A 103 20.38 6.64 -8.22
CA GLU A 103 20.50 7.79 -7.32
C GLU A 103 19.28 7.94 -6.38
N ALA A 104 18.08 7.74 -6.93
CA ALA A 104 16.84 7.81 -6.18
C ALA A 104 16.64 6.59 -5.26
N GLU A 105 17.23 5.45 -5.61
CA GLU A 105 17.26 4.26 -4.77
C GLU A 105 17.98 4.54 -3.45
N VAL A 106 19.19 5.11 -3.53
CA VAL A 106 20.00 5.46 -2.36
C VAL A 106 19.30 6.50 -1.50
N ILE A 107 18.71 7.53 -2.12
CA ILE A 107 17.92 8.55 -1.41
C ILE A 107 16.78 7.90 -0.61
N LEU A 108 16.01 7.00 -1.22
CA LEU A 108 14.91 6.32 -0.55
C LEU A 108 15.41 5.39 0.56
N GLU A 109 16.49 4.66 0.31
CA GLU A 109 17.08 3.75 1.30
C GLU A 109 17.51 4.50 2.57
N GLU A 110 18.15 5.65 2.45
CA GLU A 110 18.54 6.49 3.59
C GLU A 110 17.33 6.92 4.43
N ILE A 111 16.27 7.39 3.76
CA ILE A 111 15.05 7.83 4.44
C ILE A 111 14.38 6.64 5.14
N LEU A 112 14.31 5.46 4.51
CA LEU A 112 13.73 4.26 5.12
C LEU A 112 14.55 3.72 6.31
N GLN A 113 15.88 3.89 6.29
CA GLN A 113 16.76 3.46 7.39
C GLN A 113 16.64 4.38 8.60
N LYS A 114 16.56 5.70 8.38
CA LYS A 114 16.54 6.72 9.46
C LYS A 114 15.13 7.21 9.83
N SER A 115 14.09 6.75 9.13
CA SER A 115 12.67 7.14 9.17
C SER A 115 12.37 8.52 8.57
N TYR A 116 13.00 9.56 9.11
CA TYR A 116 12.82 10.93 8.64
C TYR A 116 14.15 11.68 8.67
N LEU A 117 14.34 12.57 7.68
CA LEU A 117 15.55 13.36 7.51
C LEU A 117 15.20 14.71 6.88
N THR A 118 16.06 15.71 7.08
CA THR A 118 15.95 16.98 6.34
C THR A 118 16.43 16.78 4.90
N GLY A 119 15.99 17.65 3.98
CA GLY A 119 16.40 17.53 2.57
C GLY A 119 17.91 17.64 2.39
N SER A 120 18.53 18.55 3.14
CA SER A 120 19.97 18.74 3.20
C SER A 120 20.71 17.49 3.68
N GLU A 121 20.25 16.87 4.78
CA GLU A 121 20.87 15.66 5.33
C GLU A 121 20.78 14.47 4.36
N VAL A 122 19.62 14.27 3.73
CA VAL A 122 19.43 13.18 2.76
C VAL A 122 20.42 13.29 1.62
N ILE A 123 20.57 14.50 1.06
CA ILE A 123 21.48 14.74 -0.08
C ILE A 123 22.93 14.47 0.31
N LEU A 124 23.36 14.93 1.50
CA LEU A 124 24.72 14.71 1.98
C LEU A 124 25.01 13.23 2.23
N LEU A 125 24.11 12.51 2.89
CA LEU A 125 24.27 11.07 3.16
C LEU A 125 24.27 10.24 1.88
N ALA A 126 23.36 10.56 0.94
CA ALA A 126 23.32 9.90 -0.36
C ALA A 126 24.62 10.17 -1.14
N TYR A 127 25.13 11.40 -1.10
CA TYR A 127 26.40 11.76 -1.74
C TYR A 127 27.59 10.99 -1.14
N GLU A 128 27.65 10.87 0.19
CA GLU A 128 28.71 10.11 0.87
C GLU A 128 28.67 8.61 0.52
N LYS A 129 27.49 8.00 0.45
CA LYS A 129 27.34 6.60 0.05
C LYS A 129 27.75 6.40 -1.42
N LEU A 130 27.26 7.24 -2.33
CA LEU A 130 27.57 7.13 -3.76
C LEU A 130 29.05 7.39 -4.08
N LYS A 131 29.72 8.22 -3.28
CA LYS A 131 31.18 8.42 -3.37
C LYS A 131 31.97 7.18 -2.97
N LYS A 132 31.49 6.40 -1.99
CA LYS A 132 32.12 5.14 -1.58
C LYS A 132 31.97 4.05 -2.64
N ASP A 133 30.88 4.07 -3.41
CA ASP A 133 30.60 3.10 -4.48
C ASP A 133 31.26 3.43 -5.83
N ASN A 134 32.18 4.40 -5.90
CA ASN A 134 32.95 4.79 -7.10
C ASN A 134 32.08 5.12 -8.33
N ASN A 135 30.92 5.77 -8.17
CA ASN A 135 30.15 6.29 -9.30
C ASN A 135 30.67 7.67 -9.74
N PRO A 136 31.31 7.81 -10.92
CA PRO A 136 31.99 9.05 -11.33
C PRO A 136 31.05 10.18 -11.79
N ASN A 137 29.74 9.93 -11.95
CA ASN A 137 28.79 10.88 -12.55
C ASN A 137 27.84 11.58 -11.55
N VAL A 138 27.95 11.33 -10.25
CA VAL A 138 26.99 11.86 -9.28
C VAL A 138 27.39 13.26 -8.83
N THR A 139 26.55 14.24 -9.17
CA THR A 139 26.71 15.63 -8.75
C THR A 139 25.64 16.01 -7.72
N LEU A 140 25.99 16.87 -6.74
CA LEU A 140 25.05 17.38 -5.74
C LEU A 140 23.76 18.00 -6.36
N PRO A 141 23.83 18.75 -7.48
CA PRO A 141 22.64 19.23 -8.18
C PRO A 141 21.75 18.10 -8.70
N ALA A 142 22.32 17.04 -9.28
CA ALA A 142 21.54 15.91 -9.78
C ALA A 142 20.76 15.21 -8.64
N LEU A 143 21.40 14.98 -7.48
CA LEU A 143 20.74 14.41 -6.30
C LEU A 143 19.60 15.29 -5.78
N ARG A 144 19.81 16.61 -5.77
CA ARG A 144 18.76 17.58 -5.42
C ARG A 144 17.59 17.47 -6.38
N ASP A 145 17.84 17.47 -7.68
CA ASP A 145 16.77 17.41 -8.69
C ASP A 145 16.00 16.07 -8.62
N LYS A 146 16.68 14.96 -8.31
CA LYS A 146 16.04 13.66 -8.04
C LYS A 146 15.19 13.69 -6.78
N PHE A 147 15.69 14.26 -5.69
CA PHE A 147 14.94 14.44 -4.46
C PHE A 147 13.67 15.28 -4.68
N MET A 148 13.79 16.40 -5.42
CA MET A 148 12.66 17.24 -5.81
C MET A 148 11.66 16.52 -6.70
N SER A 149 12.14 15.66 -7.60
CA SER A 149 11.30 14.81 -8.46
C SER A 149 10.50 13.79 -7.64
N LEU A 150 11.08 13.21 -6.59
CA LEU A 150 10.38 12.29 -5.68
C LEU A 150 9.28 12.98 -4.86
N ILE A 151 9.52 14.23 -4.43
CA ILE A 151 8.52 15.06 -3.76
C ILE A 151 7.38 15.39 -4.72
N THR A 152 7.71 15.88 -5.92
CA THR A 152 6.73 16.23 -6.96
C THR A 152 5.86 15.03 -7.34
N ALA A 153 6.46 13.84 -7.41
CA ALA A 153 5.76 12.59 -7.70
C ALA A 153 5.02 11.98 -6.49
N LYS A 154 4.99 12.69 -5.35
CA LYS A 154 4.28 12.36 -4.10
C LYS A 154 4.75 11.11 -3.36
N TYR A 155 5.97 10.63 -3.63
CA TYR A 155 6.56 9.50 -2.89
C TYR A 155 7.15 9.93 -1.54
N LEU A 156 7.50 11.20 -1.41
CA LEU A 156 7.93 11.82 -0.17
C LEU A 156 6.86 12.79 0.32
N ILE A 157 6.62 12.77 1.62
CA ILE A 157 5.68 13.65 2.32
C ILE A 157 6.38 14.30 3.50
N ARG A 158 5.98 15.54 3.79
CA ARG A 158 6.45 16.24 4.97
C ARG A 158 5.94 15.57 6.25
N LEU A 159 6.82 15.47 7.25
CA LEU A 159 6.46 14.93 8.56
C LEU A 159 5.51 15.91 9.30
N PRO A 160 4.51 15.41 10.04
CA PRO A 160 3.74 16.19 11.00
C PRO A 160 4.62 16.97 11.97
N TYR A 161 4.34 18.28 12.10
CA TYR A 161 5.05 19.18 12.99
C TYR A 161 4.10 19.73 14.06
N ASN A 162 4.68 20.16 15.18
CA ASN A 162 3.90 20.83 16.22
C ASN A 162 3.73 22.30 15.83
N GLU A 163 2.49 22.75 15.61
CA GLU A 163 2.25 24.09 15.07
C GLU A 163 2.58 25.21 16.07
N SER A 164 2.38 25.01 17.37
CA SER A 164 2.76 25.89 18.50
C SER A 164 1.89 25.62 19.73
N ASP A 165 1.95 24.42 20.29
CA ASP A 165 1.32 24.12 21.58
C ASP A 165 2.41 23.74 22.59
N ASP A 166 2.60 24.57 23.63
CA ASP A 166 3.41 24.28 24.85
C ASP A 166 2.70 23.22 25.75
N ARG A 167 1.90 22.35 25.15
CA ARG A 167 1.18 21.29 25.85
C ARG A 167 2.16 20.19 26.22
N ALA A 168 1.91 19.54 27.36
CA ALA A 168 2.68 18.37 27.80
C ALA A 168 2.69 17.23 26.76
N VAL A 169 1.68 17.19 25.88
CA VAL A 169 1.60 16.28 24.72
C VAL A 169 1.42 17.12 23.44
N PRO A 170 2.42 17.15 22.55
CA PRO A 170 2.33 17.89 21.28
C PRO A 170 1.21 17.36 20.38
N ASN A 171 0.45 18.26 19.73
CA ASN A 171 -0.46 17.87 18.66
C ASN A 171 0.25 18.06 17.32
N LEU A 172 0.51 16.96 16.61
CA LEU A 172 1.22 17.01 15.34
C LEU A 172 0.23 17.17 14.20
N VAL A 173 0.36 18.26 13.44
CA VAL A 173 -0.52 18.57 12.31
C VAL A 173 0.34 18.73 11.04
N VAL A 174 -0.21 18.32 9.89
CA VAL A 174 0.31 18.73 8.58
C VAL A 174 -0.84 19.38 7.83
N LYS A 175 -0.61 20.56 7.28
CA LYS A 175 -1.52 21.17 6.31
C LYS A 175 -1.37 20.46 4.97
N ASP A 176 -2.49 20.05 4.36
CA ASP A 176 -2.48 19.33 3.07
C ASP A 176 -1.75 20.09 1.96
N GLN A 177 -1.76 21.43 2.03
CA GLN A 177 -1.09 22.31 1.09
C GLN A 177 0.45 22.26 1.18
N GLU A 178 1.01 21.80 2.30
CA GLU A 178 2.46 21.76 2.56
C GLU A 178 3.06 20.36 2.38
N LEU A 179 2.24 19.33 2.16
CA LEU A 179 2.68 17.92 2.08
C LEU A 179 3.71 17.66 0.98
N HIS A 180 3.64 18.41 -0.11
CA HIS A 180 4.43 18.20 -1.32
C HIS A 180 5.16 19.47 -1.80
N VAL A 181 5.24 20.50 -0.96
CA VAL A 181 5.94 21.75 -1.32
C VAL A 181 7.45 21.50 -1.26
N THR A 182 8.12 21.80 -2.36
CA THR A 182 9.56 21.60 -2.46
C THR A 182 10.31 22.52 -1.49
N PRO A 183 11.26 21.99 -0.69
CA PRO A 183 11.99 22.78 0.27
C PRO A 183 13.02 23.68 -0.45
N PRO A 184 13.29 24.91 0.06
CA PRO A 184 14.31 25.78 -0.49
C PRO A 184 15.71 25.24 -0.12
N ILE A 185 16.23 24.31 -0.93
CA ILE A 185 17.57 23.75 -0.77
C ILE A 185 18.54 24.57 -1.63
N ASP A 186 19.49 25.27 -1.02
CA ASP A 186 20.55 25.99 -1.72
C ASP A 186 21.84 25.15 -1.78
N ILE A 187 22.28 24.81 -3.00
CA ILE A 187 23.44 23.93 -3.25
C ILE A 187 24.75 24.53 -2.68
N LYS A 188 24.83 25.87 -2.65
CA LYS A 188 26.01 26.62 -2.14
C LYS A 188 26.19 26.48 -0.63
N GLU A 189 25.09 26.35 0.12
CA GLU A 189 25.12 26.16 1.58
C GLU A 189 25.51 24.72 1.95
N LEU A 190 25.08 23.74 1.15
CA LEU A 190 25.43 22.32 1.32
C LEU A 190 26.93 22.05 1.14
N THR A 191 27.59 22.76 0.21
CA THR A 191 29.04 22.64 0.00
C THR A 191 29.86 23.35 1.08
N ALA A 192 29.30 24.38 1.72
CA ALA A 192 29.99 25.17 2.75
C ALA A 192 29.89 24.54 4.15
N ASN A 193 28.80 23.83 4.45
CA ASN A 193 28.56 23.17 5.73
C ASN A 193 28.23 21.68 5.57
N PRO A 194 29.24 20.81 5.40
CA PRO A 194 29.04 19.36 5.28
C PRO A 194 28.45 18.70 6.55
N GLN A 195 28.37 19.42 7.68
CA GLN A 195 27.78 18.92 8.93
C GLN A 195 26.31 19.36 9.16
N GLY A 196 25.61 19.87 8.14
CA GLY A 196 24.14 20.08 8.17
C GLY A 196 23.63 21.14 9.17
N GLY A 197 24.54 21.83 9.86
CA GLY A 197 24.20 22.66 11.02
C GLY A 197 23.66 24.05 10.71
N ASN A 198 23.49 24.48 9.45
CA ASN A 198 23.00 25.83 9.10
C ASN A 198 22.31 25.88 7.72
N SER A 199 21.44 24.92 7.42
CA SER A 199 20.62 24.93 6.21
C SER A 199 19.24 25.55 6.46
N LYS A 200 18.65 26.19 5.45
CA LYS A 200 17.31 26.82 5.52
C LYS A 200 16.15 25.85 5.80
N ASP A 201 16.40 24.54 5.79
CA ASP A 201 15.41 23.47 5.97
C ASP A 201 15.45 22.80 7.36
N LYS A 202 16.03 23.47 8.37
CA LYS A 202 16.30 22.93 9.71
C LYS A 202 15.13 22.29 10.47
N ASP A 203 13.88 22.56 10.10
CA ASP A 203 12.68 21.98 10.72
C ASP A 203 11.73 21.32 9.70
N ILE A 204 12.26 21.01 8.50
CA ILE A 204 11.48 20.40 7.41
C ILE A 204 11.95 18.96 7.23
N TYR A 205 11.30 18.05 7.96
CA TYR A 205 11.56 16.62 7.85
C TYR A 205 10.69 15.97 6.77
N TRP A 206 11.30 15.06 6.02
CA TRP A 206 10.66 14.30 4.95
C TRP A 206 10.59 12.82 5.32
N THR A 207 9.47 12.20 4.99
CA THR A 207 9.21 10.77 5.19
C THR A 207 8.61 10.13 3.95
N VAL A 208 8.63 8.81 3.91
CA VAL A 208 8.12 8.04 2.79
C VAL A 208 6.59 7.96 2.84
N ASN A 209 5.96 8.31 1.73
CA ASN A 209 4.53 8.12 1.54
C ASN A 209 4.23 6.71 1.05
N PHE A 210 4.02 5.78 1.97
CA PHE A 210 3.71 4.38 1.64
C PHE A 210 2.42 4.21 0.82
N ASP A 211 1.48 5.14 0.95
CA ASP A 211 0.20 5.08 0.24
C ASP A 211 0.38 5.21 -1.27
N ARG A 212 1.23 6.15 -1.71
CA ARG A 212 1.60 6.33 -3.11
C ARG A 212 2.24 5.05 -3.70
N PHE A 213 3.06 4.36 -2.91
CA PHE A 213 3.62 3.07 -3.33
C PHE A 213 2.56 2.01 -3.51
N HIS A 214 1.58 1.95 -2.62
CA HIS A 214 0.50 0.96 -2.71
C HIS A 214 -0.42 1.26 -3.90
N GLN A 215 -0.69 2.53 -4.18
CA GLN A 215 -1.41 2.97 -5.39
C GLN A 215 -0.70 2.48 -6.66
N ASP A 216 0.61 2.68 -6.77
CA ASP A 216 1.36 2.19 -7.94
C ASP A 216 1.40 0.66 -8.04
N MET A 217 1.48 -0.04 -6.91
CA MET A 217 1.42 -1.50 -6.90
C MET A 217 0.04 -2.00 -7.33
N ARG A 218 -1.02 -1.33 -6.89
CA ARG A 218 -2.41 -1.60 -7.27
C ARG A 218 -2.59 -1.43 -8.77
N ASP A 219 -2.11 -0.31 -9.32
CA ASP A 219 -2.18 -0.02 -10.74
C ASP A 219 -1.39 -1.04 -11.56
N LYS A 220 -0.22 -1.44 -11.07
CA LYS A 220 0.60 -2.46 -11.71
C LYS A 220 -0.10 -3.83 -11.72
N ILE A 221 -0.80 -4.20 -10.65
CA ILE A 221 -1.59 -5.44 -10.60
C ILE A 221 -2.70 -5.39 -11.66
N LEU A 222 -3.43 -4.27 -11.75
CA LEU A 222 -4.46 -4.07 -12.77
C LEU A 222 -3.88 -4.18 -14.18
N VAL A 223 -2.87 -3.37 -14.51
CA VAL A 223 -2.26 -3.38 -15.84
C VAL A 223 -1.75 -4.78 -16.21
N ASN A 224 -1.03 -5.45 -15.30
CA ASN A 224 -0.53 -6.80 -15.54
C ASN A 224 -1.66 -7.82 -15.77
N ALA A 225 -2.76 -7.73 -15.01
CA ALA A 225 -3.90 -8.63 -15.18
C ALA A 225 -4.53 -8.47 -16.57
N PHE A 226 -4.73 -7.24 -17.05
CA PHE A 226 -5.28 -6.99 -18.38
C PHE A 226 -4.30 -7.30 -19.51
N THR A 227 -2.98 -7.12 -19.28
CA THR A 227 -1.95 -7.56 -20.23
C THR A 227 -1.92 -9.07 -20.40
N GLN A 228 -2.11 -9.84 -19.32
CA GLN A 228 -2.14 -11.30 -19.38
C GLN A 228 -3.46 -11.85 -19.91
N LYS A 229 -4.59 -11.19 -19.61
CA LYS A 229 -5.91 -11.63 -20.06
C LYS A 229 -6.17 -11.33 -21.55
N PHE A 230 -5.68 -10.20 -22.05
CA PHE A 230 -5.92 -9.75 -23.42
C PHE A 230 -4.61 -9.61 -24.20
N ASP A 231 -3.95 -8.45 -24.09
CA ASP A 231 -2.70 -8.13 -24.76
C ASP A 231 -2.01 -6.89 -24.16
N GLU A 232 -0.82 -6.57 -24.66
CA GLU A 232 -0.04 -5.39 -24.24
C GLU A 232 -0.79 -4.07 -24.48
N ASN A 233 -1.59 -3.97 -25.56
CA ASN A 233 -2.36 -2.79 -25.90
C ASN A 233 -3.49 -2.51 -24.90
N ALA A 234 -4.20 -3.56 -24.45
CA ALA A 234 -5.22 -3.46 -23.42
C ALA A 234 -4.62 -3.00 -22.08
N GLY A 235 -3.43 -3.50 -21.73
CA GLY A 235 -2.70 -3.03 -20.55
C GLY A 235 -2.38 -1.53 -20.59
N GLU A 236 -1.90 -1.03 -21.73
CA GLU A 236 -1.61 0.40 -21.89
C GLU A 236 -2.90 1.25 -21.90
N LEU A 237 -4.00 0.74 -22.44
CA LEU A 237 -5.31 1.40 -22.36
C LEU A 237 -5.77 1.56 -20.90
N VAL A 238 -5.70 0.49 -20.10
CA VAL A 238 -6.06 0.53 -18.66
C VAL A 238 -5.17 1.52 -17.91
N LYS A 239 -3.87 1.55 -18.22
CA LYS A 239 -2.94 2.51 -17.62
C LYS A 239 -3.28 3.97 -17.96
N LEU A 240 -3.69 4.26 -19.19
CA LEU A 240 -4.14 5.61 -19.59
C LEU A 240 -5.45 5.99 -18.89
N LEU A 241 -6.36 5.04 -18.76
CA LEU A 241 -7.62 5.22 -18.06
C LEU A 241 -7.42 5.50 -16.57
N LEU A 242 -6.50 4.78 -15.91
CA LEU A 242 -6.13 5.07 -14.51
C LEU A 242 -5.48 6.45 -14.36
N ARG A 243 -4.63 6.88 -15.30
CA ARG A 243 -4.07 8.25 -15.29
C ARG A 243 -5.16 9.31 -15.37
N GLN A 244 -6.19 9.09 -16.19
CA GLN A 244 -7.32 10.02 -16.31
C GLN A 244 -8.24 10.02 -15.09
N MET A 245 -8.34 8.87 -14.41
CA MET A 245 -9.06 8.74 -13.15
C MET A 245 -8.45 9.62 -12.06
N TYR A 246 -7.12 9.59 -11.91
CA TYR A 246 -6.41 10.33 -10.85
C TYR A 246 -6.44 11.86 -11.00
N ILE A 247 -6.83 12.37 -12.16
CA ILE A 247 -7.06 13.81 -12.35
C ILE A 247 -8.38 14.25 -11.70
N ARG A 248 -9.36 13.34 -11.62
CA ARG A 248 -10.74 13.64 -11.24
C ARG A 248 -11.17 13.05 -9.91
N THR A 249 -10.50 12.00 -9.47
CA THR A 249 -10.93 11.19 -8.35
C THR A 249 -9.76 10.89 -7.42
N GLU A 250 -10.04 10.91 -6.12
CA GLU A 250 -9.10 10.47 -5.10
C GLU A 250 -8.69 9.00 -5.29
N PRO A 251 -7.46 8.61 -4.96
CA PRO A 251 -6.96 7.28 -5.32
C PRO A 251 -7.75 6.10 -4.75
N TRP A 252 -8.33 6.21 -3.56
CA TRP A 252 -8.94 5.08 -2.83
C TRP A 252 -10.47 5.05 -2.84
N THR A 253 -11.10 5.87 -3.68
CA THR A 253 -12.57 5.83 -3.84
C THR A 253 -13.02 4.54 -4.52
N ASP A 254 -14.16 4.00 -4.08
CA ASP A 254 -14.74 2.76 -4.61
C ASP A 254 -15.10 2.87 -6.11
N ILE A 255 -15.60 4.04 -6.53
CA ILE A 255 -16.08 4.34 -7.87
C ILE A 255 -15.42 5.64 -8.34
N SER A 256 -14.94 5.67 -9.58
CA SER A 256 -14.40 6.90 -10.16
C SER A 256 -15.48 7.88 -10.60
N ASN A 257 -15.11 9.16 -10.66
CA ASN A 257 -15.88 10.11 -11.46
C ASN A 257 -15.88 9.69 -12.95
N PRO A 258 -16.94 10.00 -13.71
CA PRO A 258 -17.02 9.63 -15.12
C PRO A 258 -15.84 10.20 -15.92
N VAL A 259 -15.15 9.34 -16.66
CA VAL A 259 -14.05 9.68 -17.56
C VAL A 259 -14.59 9.70 -19.00
N PRO A 260 -14.51 10.83 -19.71
CA PRO A 260 -14.99 10.93 -21.09
C PRO A 260 -14.09 10.14 -22.05
N LEU A 261 -14.70 9.38 -22.96
CA LEU A 261 -13.97 8.50 -23.88
C LEU A 261 -13.11 9.28 -24.89
N LEU A 262 -13.56 10.47 -25.29
CA LEU A 262 -12.86 11.33 -26.25
C LEU A 262 -11.46 11.71 -25.77
N GLU A 263 -11.32 12.04 -24.48
CA GLU A 263 -10.02 12.40 -23.91
C GLU A 263 -9.04 11.23 -23.92
N ILE A 264 -9.53 10.02 -23.63
CA ILE A 264 -8.71 8.81 -23.71
C ILE A 264 -8.27 8.58 -25.15
N LYS A 265 -9.20 8.70 -26.12
CA LYS A 265 -8.90 8.55 -27.55
C LYS A 265 -7.87 9.58 -28.03
N ASP A 266 -7.95 10.82 -27.57
CA ASP A 266 -6.98 11.87 -27.91
C ASP A 266 -5.59 11.60 -27.29
N LEU A 267 -5.53 11.02 -26.10
CA LEU A 267 -4.26 10.61 -25.49
C LEU A 267 -3.61 9.45 -26.25
N VAL A 268 -4.40 8.46 -26.66
CA VAL A 268 -3.89 7.35 -27.48
C VAL A 268 -3.41 7.87 -28.84
N ARG A 269 -4.09 8.86 -29.43
CA ARG A 269 -3.66 9.51 -30.70
C ARG A 269 -2.34 10.24 -30.57
N LYS A 270 -2.11 10.92 -29.44
CA LYS A 270 -0.83 11.61 -29.16
C LYS A 270 0.34 10.65 -29.02
N GLN A 271 0.08 9.38 -28.67
CA GLN A 271 1.11 8.37 -28.48
C GLN A 271 1.34 7.57 -29.77
N SER A 272 2.35 7.98 -30.54
CA SER A 272 2.69 7.42 -31.85
C SER A 272 3.05 5.92 -31.85
N SER A 273 3.36 5.34 -30.69
CA SER A 273 3.67 3.92 -30.51
C SER A 273 2.44 3.00 -30.56
N LEU A 274 1.23 3.52 -30.44
CA LEU A 274 -0.01 2.74 -30.25
C LEU A 274 -0.94 2.78 -31.47
N LYS A 275 -0.40 2.53 -32.67
CA LYS A 275 -1.19 2.58 -33.92
C LYS A 275 -2.33 1.56 -33.94
N LEU A 276 -2.09 0.33 -33.47
CA LEU A 276 -3.10 -0.74 -33.40
C LEU A 276 -4.22 -0.41 -32.41
N LEU A 277 -3.87 0.12 -31.24
CA LEU A 277 -4.84 0.54 -30.24
C LEU A 277 -5.71 1.69 -30.75
N ASN A 278 -5.16 2.64 -31.52
CA ASN A 278 -5.94 3.71 -32.13
C ASN A 278 -6.97 3.19 -33.15
N THR A 279 -6.61 2.20 -33.96
CA THR A 279 -7.49 1.63 -34.98
C THR A 279 -8.64 0.82 -34.37
N PHE A 280 -8.35 0.03 -33.33
CA PHE A 280 -9.32 -0.87 -32.71
C PHE A 280 -9.79 -0.39 -31.33
N PHE A 281 -9.64 0.89 -31.03
CA PHE A 281 -9.90 1.48 -29.71
C PHE A 281 -11.30 1.13 -29.19
N ASP A 282 -12.32 1.33 -30.03
CA ASP A 282 -13.72 1.10 -29.65
C ASP A 282 -13.98 -0.41 -29.40
N GLN A 283 -13.24 -1.31 -30.07
CA GLN A 283 -13.33 -2.75 -29.84
C GLN A 283 -12.70 -3.14 -28.50
N TYR A 284 -11.50 -2.63 -28.17
CA TYR A 284 -10.86 -2.89 -26.88
C TYR A 284 -11.71 -2.40 -25.70
N VAL A 285 -12.31 -1.22 -25.83
CA VAL A 285 -13.20 -0.67 -24.80
C VAL A 285 -14.42 -1.57 -24.60
N ASN A 286 -15.05 -2.03 -25.68
CA ASN A 286 -16.20 -2.94 -25.59
C ASN A 286 -15.80 -4.30 -24.96
N VAL A 287 -14.63 -4.84 -25.28
CA VAL A 287 -14.13 -6.09 -24.69
C VAL A 287 -13.87 -5.94 -23.19
N ILE A 288 -13.28 -4.81 -22.75
CA ILE A 288 -13.03 -4.56 -21.33
C ILE A 288 -14.34 -4.30 -20.56
N GLU A 289 -15.32 -3.64 -21.19
CA GLU A 289 -16.65 -3.43 -20.60
C GLU A 289 -17.40 -4.75 -20.40
N GLN A 290 -17.29 -5.69 -21.34
CA GLN A 290 -17.94 -7.01 -21.27
C GLN A 290 -17.20 -8.01 -20.39
N ASP A 291 -16.01 -7.68 -19.88
CA ASP A 291 -15.23 -8.59 -19.07
C ASP A 291 -15.86 -8.83 -17.68
N SER A 292 -15.69 -10.06 -17.20
CA SER A 292 -16.10 -10.54 -15.88
C SER A 292 -15.51 -9.74 -14.71
N SER A 293 -14.42 -8.99 -14.93
CA SER A 293 -13.81 -8.12 -13.93
C SER A 293 -14.65 -6.88 -13.60
N ASN A 294 -15.62 -6.51 -14.45
CA ASN A 294 -16.48 -5.32 -14.29
C ASN A 294 -15.67 -4.03 -14.00
N LEU A 295 -14.46 -3.91 -14.56
CA LEU A 295 -13.60 -2.77 -14.27
C LEU A 295 -14.23 -1.45 -14.73
N ILE A 296 -14.92 -1.46 -15.87
CA ILE A 296 -15.45 -0.27 -16.53
C ILE A 296 -16.95 -0.46 -16.81
N ARG A 297 -17.77 0.55 -16.52
CA ARG A 297 -19.18 0.62 -16.98
C ARG A 297 -19.49 1.96 -17.63
N LYS A 298 -20.37 1.95 -18.64
CA LYS A 298 -20.92 3.19 -19.22
C LYS A 298 -21.83 3.89 -18.20
N SER A 299 -21.52 5.15 -17.90
CA SER A 299 -22.27 5.99 -16.95
C SER A 299 -23.04 7.12 -17.63
N GLY A 300 -22.88 7.33 -18.94
CA GLY A 300 -23.65 8.31 -19.69
C GLY A 300 -23.30 8.37 -21.17
N GLU A 301 -24.27 8.77 -21.99
CA GLU A 301 -24.14 8.89 -23.46
C GLU A 301 -23.58 10.25 -23.90
N ALA A 302 -23.55 11.24 -23.00
CA ALA A 302 -23.02 12.56 -23.29
C ALA A 302 -21.54 12.51 -23.69
N SER A 303 -21.19 13.26 -24.74
CA SER A 303 -19.81 13.41 -25.26
C SER A 303 -19.16 12.11 -25.77
N GLY A 304 -19.95 11.24 -26.45
CA GLY A 304 -19.41 10.02 -27.06
C GLY A 304 -19.20 8.87 -26.08
N GLY A 305 -19.85 8.93 -24.91
CA GLY A 305 -19.76 7.93 -23.85
C GLY A 305 -18.80 8.37 -22.73
N SER A 306 -19.28 8.28 -21.50
CA SER A 306 -18.46 8.42 -20.30
C SER A 306 -18.43 7.11 -19.53
N PHE A 307 -17.27 6.79 -18.97
CA PHE A 307 -17.02 5.54 -18.27
C PHE A 307 -16.70 5.78 -16.81
N GLN A 308 -17.25 4.95 -15.94
CA GLN A 308 -16.87 4.88 -14.53
C GLN A 308 -16.05 3.62 -14.27
N ILE A 309 -15.07 3.75 -13.39
CA ILE A 309 -14.13 2.70 -13.03
C ILE A 309 -14.50 2.18 -11.66
N PHE A 310 -14.76 0.87 -11.58
CA PHE A 310 -15.20 0.18 -10.35
C PHE A 310 -14.03 -0.61 -9.78
N LEU A 311 -13.11 0.09 -9.08
CA LEU A 311 -11.93 -0.53 -8.51
C LEU A 311 -12.27 -1.61 -7.47
N LYS A 312 -13.25 -1.34 -6.60
CA LYS A 312 -13.64 -2.27 -5.54
C LYS A 312 -14.16 -3.59 -6.11
N GLU A 313 -15.01 -3.52 -7.13
CA GLU A 313 -15.56 -4.72 -7.76
C GLU A 313 -14.47 -5.53 -8.48
N ALA A 314 -13.59 -4.85 -9.22
CA ALA A 314 -12.45 -5.50 -9.86
C ALA A 314 -11.54 -6.23 -8.87
N PHE A 315 -11.20 -5.60 -7.74
CA PHE A 315 -10.38 -6.23 -6.71
C PHE A 315 -11.09 -7.34 -5.95
N ILE A 316 -12.42 -7.26 -5.76
CA ILE A 316 -13.21 -8.38 -5.23
C ILE A 316 -13.09 -9.58 -6.17
N GLN A 317 -13.22 -9.36 -7.48
CA GLN A 317 -13.09 -10.45 -8.44
C GLN A 317 -11.67 -11.03 -8.47
N PHE A 318 -10.63 -10.20 -8.42
CA PHE A 318 -9.25 -10.68 -8.29
C PHE A 318 -9.02 -11.46 -7.00
N ALA A 319 -9.60 -11.03 -5.88
CA ALA A 319 -9.51 -11.78 -4.63
C ALA A 319 -10.16 -13.18 -4.78
N TRP A 320 -11.31 -13.27 -5.44
CA TRP A 320 -11.92 -14.57 -5.75
C TRP A 320 -11.04 -15.45 -6.64
N GLU A 321 -10.43 -14.88 -7.68
CA GLU A 321 -9.50 -15.60 -8.56
C GLU A 321 -8.28 -16.13 -7.78
N ILE A 322 -7.71 -15.34 -6.87
CA ILE A 322 -6.59 -15.75 -6.00
C ILE A 322 -6.99 -16.88 -5.04
N VAL A 323 -8.18 -16.79 -4.44
CA VAL A 323 -8.69 -17.84 -3.55
C VAL A 323 -8.94 -19.13 -4.34
N GLU A 324 -9.50 -19.03 -5.54
CA GLU A 324 -9.67 -20.19 -6.42
C GLU A 324 -8.32 -20.83 -6.78
N GLN A 325 -7.33 -20.02 -7.15
CA GLN A 325 -5.98 -20.49 -7.45
C GLN A 325 -5.32 -21.15 -6.23
N SER A 326 -5.55 -20.60 -5.03
CA SER A 326 -5.07 -21.20 -3.78
C SER A 326 -5.71 -22.56 -3.52
N VAL A 327 -7.01 -22.73 -3.83
CA VAL A 327 -7.71 -24.03 -3.75
C VAL A 327 -7.19 -25.01 -4.81
N LEU A 328 -6.91 -24.52 -6.03
CA LEU A 328 -6.35 -25.32 -7.11
C LEU A 328 -4.98 -25.91 -6.73
N GLU A 329 -4.11 -25.10 -6.14
CA GLU A 329 -2.75 -25.49 -5.75
C GLU A 329 -2.72 -26.38 -4.50
N LYS A 330 -3.60 -26.14 -3.51
CA LYS A 330 -3.63 -26.92 -2.27
C LYS A 330 -4.31 -28.28 -2.40
N PHE A 331 -5.39 -28.37 -3.18
CA PHE A 331 -6.22 -29.57 -3.22
C PHE A 331 -6.18 -30.27 -4.56
N ASP A 332 -6.72 -29.65 -5.61
CA ASP A 332 -6.74 -30.14 -7.00
C ASP A 332 -7.73 -29.33 -7.86
N SER A 333 -7.68 -29.54 -9.19
CA SER A 333 -8.65 -28.99 -10.16
C SER A 333 -10.11 -29.37 -9.89
N LYS A 334 -10.35 -30.54 -9.31
CA LYS A 334 -11.70 -31.00 -8.94
C LYS A 334 -12.28 -30.18 -7.79
N ALA A 335 -11.46 -29.85 -6.79
CA ALA A 335 -11.87 -29.01 -5.66
C ALA A 335 -12.13 -27.57 -6.11
N ALA A 336 -11.27 -27.01 -6.97
CA ALA A 336 -11.47 -25.69 -7.55
C ALA A 336 -12.77 -25.60 -8.37
N ARG A 337 -13.15 -26.67 -9.08
CA ARG A 337 -14.44 -26.75 -9.78
C ARG A 337 -15.63 -26.69 -8.82
N ILE A 338 -15.58 -27.45 -7.73
CA ILE A 338 -16.63 -27.42 -6.69
C ILE A 338 -16.73 -26.00 -6.11
N PHE A 339 -15.59 -25.38 -5.78
CA PHE A 339 -15.54 -24.02 -5.24
C PHE A 339 -16.14 -22.98 -6.19
N ARG A 340 -15.79 -23.01 -7.48
CA ARG A 340 -16.42 -22.16 -8.52
C ARG A 340 -17.93 -22.33 -8.59
N LEU A 341 -18.37 -23.57 -8.51
CA LEU A 341 -19.77 -23.92 -8.63
C LEU A 341 -20.58 -23.40 -7.44
N VAL A 342 -20.04 -23.52 -6.23
CA VAL A 342 -20.61 -22.90 -5.03
C VAL A 342 -20.64 -21.38 -5.15
N LYS A 343 -19.56 -20.75 -5.64
CA LYS A 343 -19.51 -19.30 -5.87
C LYS A 343 -20.65 -18.82 -6.79
N LEU A 344 -20.92 -19.54 -7.88
CA LEU A 344 -21.96 -19.17 -8.85
C LEU A 344 -23.37 -19.29 -8.28
N LYS A 345 -23.65 -20.38 -7.54
CA LYS A 345 -25.00 -20.67 -7.04
C LYS A 345 -25.30 -20.10 -5.65
N LYS A 346 -24.28 -19.66 -4.92
CA LYS A 346 -24.30 -19.21 -3.51
C LYS A 346 -24.72 -20.29 -2.50
N TYR A 347 -25.78 -21.03 -2.79
CA TYR A 347 -26.27 -22.17 -2.00
C TYR A 347 -26.42 -23.39 -2.90
N ILE A 348 -25.88 -24.52 -2.45
CA ILE A 348 -25.99 -25.76 -3.20
C ILE A 348 -25.94 -26.99 -2.29
N ASP A 349 -26.81 -27.94 -2.59
CA ASP A 349 -26.86 -29.24 -1.92
C ASP A 349 -25.79 -30.20 -2.44
N SER A 350 -25.41 -31.18 -1.63
CA SER A 350 -24.37 -32.17 -1.98
C SER A 350 -24.66 -32.92 -3.28
N ASP A 351 -25.93 -33.22 -3.55
CA ASP A 351 -26.34 -34.00 -4.71
C ASP A 351 -26.24 -33.17 -6.00
N LEU A 352 -26.56 -31.87 -5.92
CA LEU A 352 -26.40 -30.91 -7.01
C LEU A 352 -24.92 -30.63 -7.29
N ILE A 353 -24.06 -30.59 -6.26
CA ILE A 353 -22.60 -30.49 -6.46
C ILE A 353 -22.11 -31.67 -7.30
N GLN A 354 -22.54 -32.89 -6.96
CA GLN A 354 -22.12 -34.10 -7.67
C GLN A 354 -22.51 -34.06 -9.15
N GLN A 355 -23.79 -33.74 -9.43
CA GLN A 355 -24.33 -33.72 -10.78
C GLN A 355 -23.66 -32.64 -11.64
N GLN A 356 -23.54 -31.42 -11.11
CA GLN A 356 -23.05 -30.30 -11.91
C GLN A 356 -21.53 -30.19 -11.99
N ALA A 357 -20.80 -30.69 -10.99
CA ALA A 357 -19.34 -30.75 -11.06
C ALA A 357 -18.86 -31.96 -11.89
N MET A 358 -19.74 -32.91 -12.20
CA MET A 358 -19.44 -34.18 -12.87
C MET A 358 -18.30 -34.95 -12.16
N ILE A 359 -18.41 -35.08 -10.84
CA ILE A 359 -17.42 -35.76 -9.98
C ILE A 359 -18.10 -36.96 -9.31
N PRO A 360 -17.43 -38.11 -9.15
CA PRO A 360 -17.99 -39.25 -8.41
C PRO A 360 -18.41 -38.90 -6.97
N ALA A 361 -19.53 -39.44 -6.50
CA ALA A 361 -20.14 -39.13 -5.19
C ALA A 361 -19.14 -39.18 -4.01
N LYS A 362 -18.36 -40.25 -3.91
CA LYS A 362 -17.39 -40.44 -2.82
C LYS A 362 -16.30 -39.36 -2.82
N MET A 363 -15.82 -38.99 -4.00
CA MET A 363 -14.79 -37.97 -4.17
C MET A 363 -15.33 -36.57 -3.92
N ALA A 364 -16.53 -36.25 -4.43
CA ALA A 364 -17.18 -34.97 -4.21
C ALA A 364 -17.37 -34.71 -2.71
N LYS A 365 -17.91 -35.70 -1.97
CA LYS A 365 -18.09 -35.60 -0.51
C LYS A 365 -16.76 -35.38 0.22
N LYS A 366 -15.73 -36.17 -0.10
CA LYS A 366 -14.40 -36.01 0.52
C LYS A 366 -13.83 -34.60 0.31
N LEU A 367 -13.86 -34.10 -0.93
CA LEU A 367 -13.34 -32.77 -1.26
C LEU A 367 -14.17 -31.65 -0.61
N THR A 368 -15.50 -31.78 -0.56
CA THR A 368 -16.34 -30.78 0.12
C THR A 368 -16.07 -30.71 1.62
N PHE A 369 -15.82 -31.85 2.28
CA PHE A 369 -15.43 -31.86 3.70
C PHE A 369 -14.06 -31.24 3.92
N GLN A 370 -13.07 -31.53 3.07
CA GLN A 370 -11.75 -30.90 3.16
C GLN A 370 -11.81 -29.38 2.97
N LEU A 371 -12.63 -28.90 2.04
CA LEU A 371 -12.85 -27.47 1.84
C LEU A 371 -13.60 -26.82 3.02
N LEU A 372 -14.43 -27.57 3.73
CA LEU A 372 -15.09 -27.12 4.96
C LEU A 372 -14.09 -27.00 6.11
N GLU A 373 -13.24 -28.00 6.33
CA GLU A 373 -12.22 -28.02 7.39
C GLU A 373 -11.27 -26.82 7.30
N GLU A 374 -10.85 -26.45 6.08
CA GLU A 374 -9.98 -25.31 5.81
C GLU A 374 -10.74 -23.97 5.68
N ASN A 375 -12.05 -23.93 6.01
CA ASN A 375 -12.92 -22.75 5.99
C ASN A 375 -13.09 -22.07 4.60
N PHE A 376 -12.88 -22.80 3.50
CA PHE A 376 -13.24 -22.32 2.15
C PHE A 376 -14.75 -22.40 1.88
N LEU A 377 -15.45 -23.33 2.54
CA LEU A 377 -16.89 -23.51 2.48
C LEU A 377 -17.50 -23.43 3.88
N GLN A 378 -18.76 -23.00 3.96
CA GLN A 378 -19.56 -22.99 5.18
C GLN A 378 -20.85 -23.77 4.94
N ILE A 379 -21.28 -24.54 5.95
CA ILE A 379 -22.59 -25.21 5.92
C ILE A 379 -23.62 -24.24 6.47
N GLN A 380 -24.65 -23.98 5.68
CA GLN A 380 -25.84 -23.26 6.13
C GLN A 380 -26.94 -24.29 6.44
N GLU A 381 -27.28 -24.46 7.73
CA GLU A 381 -28.44 -25.25 8.11
C GLU A 381 -29.72 -24.45 7.84
N ILE A 382 -30.62 -25.03 7.06
CA ILE A 382 -31.96 -24.50 6.85
C ILE A 382 -32.89 -25.28 7.77
N LYS A 383 -33.38 -24.63 8.83
CA LYS A 383 -34.38 -25.25 9.71
C LYS A 383 -35.66 -25.48 8.90
N LYS A 384 -36.08 -26.75 8.78
CA LYS A 384 -37.42 -27.05 8.26
C LYS A 384 -38.43 -26.48 9.26
N ALA A 385 -39.39 -25.69 8.77
CA ALA A 385 -40.49 -25.21 9.59
C ALA A 385 -41.20 -26.43 10.19
N SER A 386 -41.30 -26.48 11.51
CA SER A 386 -42.13 -27.45 12.20
C SER A 386 -43.58 -27.18 11.82
N THR A 387 -44.08 -27.88 10.81
CA THR A 387 -45.51 -28.02 10.58
C THR A 387 -46.08 -28.75 11.80
N GLY A 388 -46.66 -27.96 12.71
CA GLY A 388 -47.46 -28.46 13.84
C GLY A 388 -48.82 -28.96 13.39
#